data_AF-A0AAU9M0B5-F1
#
_entry.id   AF-A0AAU9M0B5-F1
#
_cell.length_a   1.000
_cell.length_b   1.000
_cell.length_c   1.000
_cell.angle_alpha   90.00
_cell.angle_beta   90.00
_cell.angle_gamma   90.00
#
_symmetry.space_group_name_H-M   'P 1'
#
loop_
_entity.id
_entity.type
_entity.pdbx_description
1 polymer ?
#
loop_
_entity_poly.entity_id
_entity_poly.type
_entity_poly.pdbx_seq_one_letter_code
_entity_poly.pdbx_strand_id
1 'polypeptide(L)'
;MVQTNNDSDNNDAVDEIKEYYDCRYISTCEASWRIFKYDVHYRYPVVITLPFHLPDQQQVVYEADNDTEDVLDRTSIASSMFTSCMKCNEINKEARKLTYVEFPTKFVWQRKYLIWKPRKVRYAIGRIHSVSPKLGEAYFLRILLNKVKGPKSFEEIRTVNCELCSSFKDVCYNLGLLDDDKNLSMQLRKQVFLDLVFIYSSYLL
;
A
#
# COMPACT_ATOMS: atom_id res chain seq x y z
N MET A 1 -40.96 5.07 54.05
CA MET A 1 -39.84 4.21 54.51
C MET A 1 -40.24 2.80 54.13
N VAL A 2 -39.61 2.05 53.25
CA VAL A 2 -38.23 2.02 52.74
C VAL A 2 -38.28 1.64 51.26
N GLN A 3 -37.49 2.32 50.43
CA GLN A 3 -37.22 1.93 49.04
C GLN A 3 -36.21 0.79 49.03
N THR A 4 -36.43 -0.24 48.21
CA THR A 4 -35.37 -1.11 47.71
C THR A 4 -35.47 -1.15 46.20
N ASN A 5 -34.64 -0.29 45.58
CA ASN A 5 -34.34 -0.29 44.15
C ASN A 5 -33.55 -1.56 43.86
N ASN A 6 -34.09 -2.46 43.03
CA ASN A 6 -33.29 -3.41 42.29
C ASN A 6 -32.99 -2.76 40.95
N ASP A 7 -31.98 -1.89 40.93
CA ASP A 7 -31.32 -1.49 39.70
C ASP A 7 -30.63 -2.74 39.14
N SER A 8 -31.26 -3.35 38.14
CA SER A 8 -30.66 -4.42 37.34
C SER A 8 -29.57 -3.80 36.46
N ASP A 9 -28.38 -3.66 37.02
CA ASP A 9 -27.15 -3.45 36.25
C ASP A 9 -26.90 -4.69 35.40
N ASN A 10 -27.30 -4.64 34.13
CA ASN A 10 -26.84 -5.56 33.09
C ASN A 10 -25.35 -5.27 32.83
N ASN A 11 -24.49 -5.78 33.70
CA ASN A 11 -23.09 -5.98 33.38
C ASN A 11 -23.01 -7.26 32.53
N ASP A 12 -23.12 -7.10 31.22
CA ASP A 12 -22.66 -8.12 30.25
C ASP A 12 -21.15 -8.31 30.45
N ALA A 13 -20.80 -9.14 31.43
CA ALA A 13 -19.42 -9.51 31.72
C ALA A 13 -18.89 -10.28 30.50
N VAL A 14 -18.08 -9.62 29.68
CA VAL A 14 -17.45 -10.21 28.49
C VAL A 14 -16.47 -11.28 28.97
N ASP A 15 -16.75 -12.53 28.64
CA ASP A 15 -15.88 -13.67 28.91
C ASP A 15 -14.71 -13.66 27.92
N GLU A 16 -13.65 -12.93 28.28
CA GLU A 16 -12.42 -12.80 27.50
C GLU A 16 -11.77 -14.17 27.20
N ILE A 17 -11.95 -15.18 28.08
CA ILE A 17 -11.39 -16.52 27.89
C ILE A 17 -12.10 -17.21 26.74
N LYS A 18 -13.44 -17.18 26.75
CA LYS A 18 -14.24 -17.74 25.67
C LYS A 18 -13.99 -17.01 24.35
N GLU A 19 -13.95 -15.68 24.37
CA GLU A 19 -13.65 -14.87 23.18
C GLU A 19 -12.26 -15.20 22.61
N TYR A 20 -11.25 -15.40 23.47
CA TYR A 20 -9.91 -15.82 23.06
C TYR A 20 -9.89 -17.19 22.36
N TYR A 21 -10.70 -18.16 22.83
CA TYR A 21 -10.85 -19.47 22.19
C TYR A 21 -11.62 -19.37 20.87
N ASP A 22 -12.73 -18.64 20.86
CA ASP A 22 -13.59 -18.48 19.68
C ASP A 22 -12.82 -17.79 18.53
N CYS A 23 -11.99 -16.77 18.82
CA CYS A 23 -11.16 -16.10 17.81
C CYS A 23 -10.03 -16.98 17.22
N ARG A 24 -9.65 -18.08 17.87
CA ARG A 24 -8.60 -19.01 17.39
C ARG A 24 -9.14 -20.34 16.90
N TYR A 25 -10.45 -20.56 17.02
CA TYR A 25 -11.07 -21.78 16.54
C TYR A 25 -11.00 -21.85 15.01
N ILE A 26 -10.50 -22.96 14.49
CA ILE A 26 -10.52 -23.29 13.06
C ILE A 26 -11.46 -24.50 12.92
N SER A 27 -12.45 -24.40 12.05
CA SER A 27 -13.38 -25.50 11.81
C SER A 27 -12.63 -26.76 11.33
N THR A 28 -13.17 -27.95 11.63
CA THR A 28 -12.59 -29.22 11.15
C THR A 28 -12.44 -29.25 9.63
N CYS A 29 -13.41 -28.71 8.90
CA CYS A 29 -13.36 -28.57 7.44
C CYS A 29 -12.20 -27.68 6.97
N GLU A 30 -11.99 -26.52 7.60
CA GLU A 30 -10.89 -25.61 7.27
C GLU A 30 -9.53 -26.24 7.62
N ALA A 31 -9.44 -26.95 8.75
CA ALA A 31 -8.24 -27.69 9.14
C ALA A 31 -7.89 -28.77 8.11
N SER A 32 -8.86 -29.56 7.64
CA SER A 32 -8.65 -30.52 6.55
C SER A 32 -8.17 -29.83 5.27
N TRP A 33 -8.75 -28.68 4.91
CA TRP A 33 -8.31 -27.88 3.76
C TRP A 33 -6.84 -27.46 3.86
N ARG A 34 -6.42 -27.01 5.04
CA ARG A 34 -5.01 -26.66 5.35
C ARG A 34 -4.10 -27.88 5.28
N ILE A 35 -4.51 -29.03 5.83
CA ILE A 35 -3.73 -30.29 5.82
C ILE A 35 -3.49 -30.77 4.38
N PHE A 36 -4.52 -30.70 3.53
CA PHE A 36 -4.43 -31.08 2.13
C PHE A 36 -3.82 -29.99 1.23
N LYS A 37 -3.34 -28.88 1.80
CA LYS A 37 -2.75 -27.72 1.08
C LYS A 37 -3.66 -27.14 0.00
N TYR A 38 -4.97 -27.22 0.19
CA TYR A 38 -5.90 -26.51 -0.68
C TYR A 38 -5.88 -25.01 -0.36
N ASP A 39 -6.18 -24.16 -1.35
CA ASP A 39 -6.28 -22.72 -1.15
C ASP A 39 -7.42 -22.40 -0.17
N VAL A 40 -7.06 -22.00 1.04
CA VAL A 40 -8.00 -21.72 2.16
C VAL A 40 -8.63 -20.33 2.02
N HIS A 41 -8.00 -19.45 1.23
CA HIS A 41 -8.41 -18.06 1.08
C HIS A 41 -8.47 -17.68 -0.39
N TYR A 42 -9.69 -17.62 -0.92
CA TYR A 42 -9.95 -16.94 -2.19
C TYR A 42 -10.26 -15.46 -1.90
N ARG A 43 -9.28 -14.57 -2.13
CA ARG A 43 -9.50 -13.11 -2.06
C ARG A 43 -9.69 -12.57 -3.47
N TYR A 44 -10.91 -12.14 -3.77
CA TYR A 44 -11.26 -11.47 -5.00
C TYR A 44 -11.79 -10.06 -4.71
N PRO A 45 -11.25 -9.02 -5.35
CA PRO A 45 -10.04 -9.04 -6.21
C PRO A 45 -8.76 -9.26 -5.38
N VAL A 46 -7.69 -9.69 -6.04
CA VAL A 46 -6.37 -9.84 -5.39
C VAL A 46 -5.86 -8.46 -4.98
N VAL A 47 -5.37 -8.35 -3.75
CA VAL A 47 -4.70 -7.15 -3.24
C VAL A 47 -3.18 -7.33 -3.35
N ILE A 48 -2.49 -6.38 -3.99
CA ILE A 48 -1.04 -6.40 -4.19
C ILE A 48 -0.41 -5.25 -3.44
N THR A 49 0.54 -5.55 -2.55
CA THR A 49 1.35 -4.52 -1.89
C THR A 49 2.35 -3.93 -2.86
N LEU A 50 2.36 -2.61 -2.96
CA LEU A 50 3.22 -1.81 -3.83
C LEU A 50 4.36 -1.20 -3.01
N PRO A 51 5.59 -1.74 -3.11
CA PRO A 51 6.75 -1.14 -2.46
C PRO A 51 7.17 0.12 -3.22
N PHE A 52 7.75 1.09 -2.52
CA PHE A 52 8.35 2.28 -3.12
C PHE A 52 9.53 2.71 -2.26
N HIS A 53 10.36 3.60 -2.79
CA HIS A 53 11.55 4.13 -2.13
C HIS A 53 11.81 5.55 -2.64
N LEU A 54 12.62 6.31 -1.89
CA LEU A 54 13.15 7.59 -2.35
C LEU A 54 14.24 7.40 -3.43
N PRO A 55 14.63 8.46 -4.16
CA PRO A 55 15.80 8.41 -5.03
C PRO A 55 17.01 7.86 -4.29
N ASP A 56 17.74 6.94 -4.93
CA ASP A 56 18.97 6.31 -4.41
C ASP A 56 18.84 5.56 -3.07
N GLN A 57 17.61 5.34 -2.58
CA GLN A 57 17.32 4.57 -1.36
C GLN A 57 16.68 3.21 -1.65
N GLN A 58 17.13 2.56 -2.72
CA GLN A 58 16.68 1.21 -3.08
C GLN A 58 17.24 0.19 -2.09
N GLN A 59 16.38 -0.72 -1.62
CA GLN A 59 16.83 -1.82 -0.77
C GLN A 59 17.58 -2.85 -1.62
N VAL A 60 18.84 -3.12 -1.28
CA VAL A 60 19.67 -4.15 -1.89
C VAL A 60 20.02 -5.19 -0.81
N VAL A 61 19.82 -6.47 -1.11
CA VAL A 61 20.23 -7.58 -0.24
C VAL A 61 21.51 -8.16 -0.81
N TYR A 62 22.56 -8.23 0.02
CA TYR A 62 23.83 -8.85 -0.31
C TYR A 62 24.20 -9.87 0.77
N GLU A 63 24.84 -10.96 0.38
CA GLU A 63 25.47 -11.90 1.32
C GLU A 63 26.94 -11.50 1.51
N ALA A 64 27.51 -11.83 2.67
CA ALA A 64 28.84 -11.41 3.09
C ALA A 64 29.97 -11.83 2.13
N ASP A 65 29.74 -12.89 1.35
CA ASP A 65 30.73 -13.46 0.43
C ASP A 65 30.65 -12.88 -1.00
N ASN A 66 29.78 -11.90 -1.27
CA ASN A 66 29.69 -11.29 -2.61
C ASN A 66 30.68 -10.14 -2.76
N ASP A 67 31.35 -10.09 -3.90
CA ASP A 67 32.20 -8.96 -4.29
C ASP A 67 31.37 -7.67 -4.43
N THR A 68 31.94 -6.54 -3.99
CA THR A 68 31.25 -5.24 -3.97
C THR A 68 30.83 -4.75 -5.35
N GLU A 69 31.62 -5.04 -6.40
CA GLU A 69 31.29 -4.70 -7.78
C GLU A 69 30.14 -5.56 -8.32
N ASP A 70 30.12 -6.84 -7.93
CA ASP A 70 29.08 -7.80 -8.32
C ASP A 70 27.73 -7.49 -7.65
N VAL A 71 27.74 -6.88 -6.46
CA VAL A 71 26.54 -6.37 -5.77
C VAL A 71 25.94 -5.14 -6.46
N LEU A 72 26.78 -4.26 -7.02
CA LEU A 72 26.34 -3.08 -7.78
C LEU A 72 25.78 -3.47 -9.15
N ASP A 73 26.38 -4.47 -9.81
CA ASP A 73 25.92 -5.03 -11.09
C ASP A 73 24.73 -5.98 -10.94
N ARG A 74 24.47 -6.50 -9.73
CA ARG A 74 23.15 -7.03 -9.32
C ARG A 74 22.11 -5.91 -9.13
N THR A 75 22.15 -4.91 -10.01
CA THR A 75 21.01 -4.04 -10.34
C THR A 75 19.81 -4.83 -10.89
N SER A 76 19.93 -6.14 -11.10
CA SER A 76 18.81 -7.07 -11.20
C SER A 76 17.99 -7.17 -9.90
N ILE A 77 18.49 -6.70 -8.75
CA ILE A 77 17.68 -6.39 -7.55
C ILE A 77 17.20 -4.92 -7.59
N ALA A 78 17.93 -4.02 -8.24
CA ALA A 78 17.67 -2.58 -8.31
C ALA A 78 16.48 -2.15 -9.18
N SER A 79 15.92 -3.04 -10.00
CA SER A 79 14.62 -2.76 -10.63
C SER A 79 13.51 -3.09 -9.66
N SER A 80 13.27 -2.17 -8.71
CA SER A 80 12.12 -2.26 -7.83
C SER A 80 10.83 -2.24 -8.65
N MET A 81 9.78 -2.85 -8.12
CA MET A 81 8.46 -2.84 -8.74
C MET A 81 7.97 -1.41 -9.04
N PHE A 82 8.46 -0.43 -8.30
CA PHE A 82 8.22 1.00 -8.49
C PHE A 82 9.02 1.58 -9.66
N THR A 83 10.33 1.37 -9.72
CA THR A 83 11.17 1.85 -10.84
C THR A 83 10.76 1.22 -12.17
N SER A 84 10.41 -0.07 -12.17
CA SER A 84 9.90 -0.74 -13.38
C SER A 84 8.53 -0.21 -13.83
N CYS A 85 7.74 0.37 -12.93
CA CYS A 85 6.51 1.07 -13.31
C CYS A 85 6.83 2.33 -14.12
N MET A 86 7.83 3.10 -13.70
CA MET A 86 8.29 4.28 -14.43
C MET A 86 8.82 3.93 -15.82
N LYS A 87 9.67 2.89 -15.91
CA LYS A 87 10.13 2.35 -17.20
C LYS A 87 8.96 1.90 -18.09
N CYS A 88 7.92 1.30 -17.51
CA CYS A 88 6.72 0.94 -18.26
C CYS A 88 5.97 2.17 -18.79
N ASN A 89 5.93 3.26 -18.01
CA ASN A 89 5.32 4.53 -18.40
C ASN A 89 6.07 5.19 -19.58
N GLU A 90 7.39 5.02 -19.69
CA GLU A 90 8.14 5.50 -20.85
C GLU A 90 7.66 4.88 -22.16
N ILE A 91 7.36 3.59 -22.14
CA ILE A 91 7.06 2.81 -23.35
C ILE A 91 5.55 2.84 -23.66
N ASN A 92 4.69 2.71 -22.65
CA ASN A 92 3.26 2.47 -22.84
C ASN A 92 2.40 3.69 -22.49
N LYS A 93 1.66 4.20 -23.48
CA LYS A 93 0.75 5.35 -23.31
C LYS A 93 -0.42 5.09 -22.35
N GLU A 94 -0.91 3.85 -22.28
CA GLU A 94 -2.00 3.50 -21.36
C GLU A 94 -1.51 3.46 -19.90
N ALA A 95 -0.27 3.05 -19.68
CA ALA A 95 0.38 3.08 -18.37
C ALA A 95 0.42 4.52 -17.81
N ARG A 96 0.62 5.51 -18.70
CA ARG A 96 0.67 6.93 -18.32
C ARG A 96 -0.64 7.50 -17.78
N LYS A 97 -1.77 6.83 -18.01
CA LYS A 97 -3.09 7.28 -17.52
C LYS A 97 -3.37 6.85 -16.08
N LEU A 98 -2.52 6.00 -15.51
CA LEU A 98 -2.71 5.37 -14.21
C LEU A 98 -1.79 6.00 -13.16
N THR A 99 -2.29 6.10 -11.94
CA THR A 99 -1.44 6.28 -10.75
C THR A 99 -0.73 4.97 -10.40
N TYR A 100 0.27 5.03 -9.51
CA TYR A 100 0.97 3.81 -9.09
C TYR A 100 0.03 2.80 -8.41
N VAL A 101 -0.94 3.28 -7.62
CA VAL A 101 -1.94 2.47 -6.93
C VAL A 101 -2.91 1.77 -7.88
N GLU A 102 -3.26 2.43 -8.98
CA GLU A 102 -4.15 1.88 -10.01
C GLU A 102 -3.42 0.93 -10.96
N PHE A 103 -2.09 0.94 -10.98
CA PHE A 103 -1.29 0.17 -11.94
C PHE A 103 -1.65 -1.32 -12.00
N PRO A 104 -1.83 -2.04 -10.86
CA PRO A 104 -2.20 -3.46 -10.86
C PRO A 104 -3.57 -3.76 -11.47
N THR A 105 -4.44 -2.77 -11.62
CA THR A 105 -5.75 -2.94 -12.25
C THR A 105 -5.62 -3.28 -13.74
N LYS A 106 -4.57 -2.77 -14.41
CA LYS A 106 -4.32 -2.94 -15.84
C LYS A 106 -3.03 -3.68 -16.16
N PHE A 107 -2.12 -3.82 -15.21
CA PHE A 107 -0.83 -4.49 -15.41
C PHE A 107 -0.60 -5.60 -14.38
N VAL A 108 0.21 -6.58 -14.75
CA VAL A 108 0.65 -7.69 -13.91
C VAL A 108 2.16 -7.62 -13.74
N TRP A 109 2.62 -7.68 -12.49
CA TRP A 109 4.03 -7.75 -12.16
C TRP A 109 4.58 -9.14 -12.45
N GLN A 110 5.58 -9.24 -13.33
CA GLN A 110 6.29 -10.49 -13.62
C GLN A 110 7.62 -10.53 -12.87
N ARG A 111 7.62 -11.11 -11.67
CA ARG A 111 8.79 -11.21 -10.78
C ARG A 111 10.06 -11.73 -11.47
N LYS A 112 9.93 -12.78 -12.29
CA LYS A 112 11.06 -13.40 -13.00
C LYS A 112 11.82 -12.43 -13.92
N TYR A 113 11.12 -11.46 -14.48
CA TYR A 113 11.66 -10.52 -15.47
C TYR A 113 11.70 -9.08 -14.96
N LEU A 114 11.15 -8.83 -13.77
CA LEU A 114 11.06 -7.51 -13.13
C LEU A 114 10.39 -6.45 -14.01
N ILE A 115 9.39 -6.87 -14.77
CA ILE A 115 8.63 -6.00 -15.67
C ILE A 115 7.15 -6.09 -15.39
N TRP A 116 6.48 -5.00 -15.73
CA TRP A 116 5.03 -4.95 -15.82
C TRP A 116 4.59 -5.33 -17.23
N LYS A 117 3.64 -6.26 -17.33
CA LYS A 117 2.97 -6.60 -18.60
C LYS A 117 1.50 -6.24 -18.55
N PRO A 118 0.89 -5.86 -19.69
CA PRO A 118 -0.56 -5.66 -19.76
C PRO A 118 -1.31 -6.88 -19.23
N ARG A 119 -2.28 -6.62 -18.34
CA ARG A 119 -3.16 -7.62 -17.78
C ARG A 119 -4.17 -8.05 -18.83
N LYS A 120 -4.36 -9.36 -18.97
CA LYS A 120 -5.32 -9.94 -19.92
C LYS A 120 -6.72 -10.13 -19.33
N VAL A 121 -6.81 -10.48 -18.03
CA VAL A 121 -8.06 -10.91 -17.38
C VAL A 121 -8.14 -10.36 -15.95
N ARG A 122 -9.38 -10.05 -15.51
CA ARG A 122 -9.72 -9.51 -14.17
C ARG A 122 -8.97 -8.21 -13.84
N TYR A 123 -8.99 -7.81 -12.58
CA TYR A 123 -8.22 -6.71 -12.03
C TYR A 123 -7.65 -7.07 -10.66
N ALA A 124 -6.69 -6.28 -10.18
CA ALA A 124 -6.15 -6.36 -8.84
C ALA A 124 -6.13 -4.96 -8.22
N ILE A 125 -6.21 -4.89 -6.90
CA ILE A 125 -6.14 -3.64 -6.15
C ILE A 125 -4.70 -3.46 -5.67
N GLY A 126 -4.06 -2.34 -6.04
CA GLY A 126 -2.77 -1.95 -5.47
C GLY A 126 -2.95 -1.32 -4.09
N ARG A 127 -2.03 -1.60 -3.16
CA ARG A 127 -1.94 -0.88 -1.88
C ARG A 127 -0.50 -0.52 -1.58
N ILE A 128 -0.24 0.77 -1.39
CA ILE A 128 1.06 1.23 -0.91
C ILE A 128 1.11 1.06 0.61
N HIS A 129 2.24 0.58 1.13
CA HIS A 129 2.42 0.41 2.57
C HIS A 129 2.33 1.76 3.31
N SER A 130 1.86 1.73 4.56
CA SER A 130 1.76 2.93 5.38
C SER A 130 3.16 3.44 5.74
N VAL A 131 3.32 4.77 5.71
CA VAL A 131 4.56 5.46 6.09
C VAL A 131 4.20 6.53 7.10
N SER A 132 4.97 6.60 8.19
CA SER A 132 4.78 7.60 9.22
C SER A 132 5.09 9.01 8.69
N PRO A 133 4.31 10.05 9.03
CA PRO A 133 4.63 11.44 8.71
C PRO A 133 6.02 11.88 9.18
N LYS A 134 6.54 11.24 10.23
CA LYS A 134 7.88 11.52 10.76
C LYS A 134 9.01 11.16 9.78
N LEU A 135 8.74 10.33 8.79
CA LEU A 135 9.71 9.96 7.74
C LEU A 135 9.80 10.99 6.60
N GLY A 136 9.16 12.16 6.76
CA GLY A 136 9.36 13.32 5.91
C GLY A 136 9.06 13.04 4.44
N GLU A 137 10.08 13.15 3.59
CA GLU A 137 9.98 13.00 2.12
C GLU A 137 9.32 11.69 1.68
N ALA A 138 9.57 10.57 2.36
CA ALA A 138 8.94 9.29 2.03
C ALA A 138 7.42 9.32 2.22
N TYR A 139 6.94 10.05 3.24
CA TYR A 139 5.51 10.24 3.48
C TYR A 139 4.85 11.07 2.37
N PHE A 140 5.50 12.18 1.95
CA PHE A 140 4.99 13.01 0.87
C PHE A 140 5.00 12.27 -0.47
N LEU A 141 6.07 11.52 -0.78
CA LEU A 141 6.12 10.66 -1.96
C LEU A 141 4.95 9.66 -1.96
N ARG A 142 4.67 9.00 -0.83
CA ARG A 142 3.53 8.09 -0.72
C ARG A 142 2.20 8.75 -1.12
N ILE A 143 1.98 9.98 -0.69
CA ILE A 143 0.77 10.75 -1.05
C ILE A 143 0.76 11.01 -2.55
N LEU A 144 1.87 11.48 -3.12
CA LEU A 144 1.98 11.78 -4.55
C LEU A 144 1.73 10.55 -5.42
N LEU A 145 2.16 9.36 -5.00
CA LEU A 145 1.93 8.11 -5.73
C LEU A 145 0.44 7.70 -5.84
N ASN A 146 -0.44 8.30 -5.03
CA ASN A 146 -1.88 8.16 -5.14
C ASN A 146 -2.52 9.20 -6.09
N LYS A 147 -1.77 10.19 -6.57
CA LYS A 147 -2.30 11.35 -7.30
C LYS A 147 -1.66 11.55 -8.67
N VAL A 148 -0.34 11.45 -8.74
CA VAL A 148 0.45 11.66 -9.97
C VAL A 148 0.25 10.46 -10.90
N LYS A 149 -0.13 10.75 -12.14
CA LYS A 149 -0.38 9.75 -13.18
C LYS A 149 0.83 9.62 -14.09
N GLY A 150 1.23 8.38 -14.35
CA GLY A 150 2.20 8.08 -15.39
C GLY A 150 3.61 8.67 -15.27
N PRO A 151 4.18 8.93 -14.08
CA PRO A 151 5.52 9.52 -14.00
C PRO A 151 6.55 8.58 -14.61
N LYS A 152 7.46 9.12 -15.42
CA LYS A 152 8.58 8.38 -16.03
C LYS A 152 9.87 8.46 -15.20
N SER A 153 9.95 9.38 -14.26
CA SER A 153 11.09 9.50 -13.34
C SER A 153 10.67 10.16 -12.01
N PHE A 154 11.60 10.23 -11.06
CA PHE A 154 11.39 10.96 -9.81
C PHE A 154 11.26 12.47 -10.01
N GLU A 155 11.95 13.03 -11.00
CA GLU A 155 11.85 14.44 -11.40
C GLU A 155 10.45 14.75 -11.93
N GLU A 156 9.85 13.85 -12.72
CA GLU A 156 8.48 14.03 -13.18
C GLU A 156 7.45 13.96 -12.05
N ILE A 157 7.70 13.15 -11.01
CA ILE A 157 6.88 13.18 -9.79
C ILE A 157 7.01 14.54 -9.09
N ARG A 158 8.19 15.16 -9.17
CA ARG A 158 8.46 16.49 -8.60
C ARG A 158 8.06 17.67 -9.48
N THR A 159 7.48 17.42 -10.65
CA THR A 159 7.14 18.49 -11.60
C THR A 159 5.66 18.85 -11.48
N VAL A 160 5.37 20.11 -11.19
CA VAL A 160 4.00 20.66 -11.12
C VAL A 160 3.93 21.84 -12.08
N ASN A 161 2.91 21.90 -12.94
CA ASN A 161 2.75 22.98 -13.93
C ASN A 161 4.00 23.26 -14.78
N CYS A 162 4.76 22.20 -15.13
CA CYS A 162 6.03 22.26 -15.87
C CYS A 162 7.22 22.86 -15.09
N GLU A 163 7.09 23.11 -13.78
CA GLU A 163 8.17 23.56 -12.92
C GLU A 163 8.64 22.43 -12.00
N LEU A 164 9.97 22.21 -11.95
CA LEU A 164 10.58 21.22 -11.08
C LEU A 164 10.71 21.76 -9.66
N CYS A 165 10.06 21.09 -8.71
CA CYS A 165 10.12 21.43 -7.29
C CYS A 165 11.36 20.81 -6.61
N SER A 166 11.86 21.43 -5.54
CA SER A 166 13.02 20.95 -4.77
C SER A 166 12.74 19.62 -4.07
N SER A 167 11.60 19.52 -3.37
CA SER A 167 11.23 18.37 -2.54
C SER A 167 9.84 17.83 -2.88
N PHE A 168 9.53 16.59 -2.47
CA PHE A 168 8.18 16.04 -2.57
C PHE A 168 7.18 16.77 -1.66
N LYS A 169 7.65 17.34 -0.54
CA LYS A 169 6.82 18.22 0.30
C LYS A 169 6.36 19.46 -0.48
N ASP A 170 7.26 20.12 -1.21
CA ASP A 170 6.93 21.32 -1.97
C ASP A 170 5.92 21.04 -3.08
N VAL A 171 6.03 19.86 -3.72
CA VAL A 171 5.06 19.38 -4.71
C VAL A 171 3.68 19.23 -4.07
N CYS A 172 3.61 18.59 -2.90
CA CYS A 172 2.35 18.46 -2.16
C CYS A 172 1.75 19.83 -1.79
N TYR A 173 2.58 20.80 -1.40
CA TYR A 173 2.14 22.16 -1.12
C TYR A 173 1.60 22.86 -2.38
N ASN A 174 2.33 22.81 -3.49
CA ASN A 174 1.92 23.39 -4.78
C ASN A 174 0.65 22.75 -5.37
N LEU A 175 0.41 21.47 -5.06
CA LEU A 175 -0.83 20.76 -5.40
C LEU A 175 -1.99 21.05 -4.43
N GLY A 176 -1.79 21.89 -3.40
CA GLY A 176 -2.80 22.20 -2.38
C GLY A 176 -3.16 20.99 -1.50
N LEU A 177 -2.25 20.02 -1.36
CA LEU A 177 -2.45 18.82 -0.54
C LEU A 177 -2.09 19.06 0.93
N LEU A 178 -1.37 20.15 1.23
CA LEU A 178 -1.00 20.57 2.57
C LEU A 178 -1.62 21.95 2.83
N ASP A 179 -2.35 22.09 3.93
CA ASP A 179 -2.73 23.40 4.49
C ASP A 179 -1.60 23.92 5.38
N ASP A 180 -1.45 25.25 5.46
CA ASP A 180 -0.46 25.92 6.32
C ASP A 180 -0.52 25.42 7.77
N ASP A 181 0.50 24.63 8.12
CA ASP A 181 1.04 24.19 9.40
C ASP A 181 0.14 23.73 10.57
N LYS A 182 -1.20 23.76 10.48
CA LYS A 182 -2.06 23.42 11.64
C LYS A 182 -2.87 22.12 11.56
N ASN A 183 -2.97 21.45 10.41
CA ASN A 183 -3.97 20.37 10.24
C ASN A 183 -3.46 19.02 9.70
N LEU A 184 -2.14 18.76 9.68
CA LEU A 184 -1.58 17.45 9.31
C LEU A 184 -2.20 16.28 10.11
N SER A 185 -2.57 16.51 11.37
CA SER A 185 -3.22 15.50 12.23
C SER A 185 -4.66 15.15 11.79
N MET A 186 -5.41 16.11 11.23
CA MET A 186 -6.78 15.88 10.74
C MET A 186 -6.78 15.13 9.41
N GLN A 187 -5.81 15.40 8.53
CA GLN A 187 -5.69 14.71 7.24
C GLN A 187 -5.32 13.24 7.41
N LEU A 188 -4.49 12.92 8.41
CA LEU A 188 -4.19 11.53 8.79
C LEU A 188 -5.42 10.77 9.24
N ARG A 189 -6.30 11.40 10.03
CA ARG A 189 -7.58 10.79 10.43
C ARG A 189 -8.48 10.55 9.23
N LYS A 190 -8.59 11.49 8.30
CA LYS A 190 -9.39 11.32 7.06
C LYS A 190 -8.80 10.25 6.14
N GLN A 191 -7.49 10.15 6.00
CA GLN A 191 -6.86 9.11 5.16
C GLN A 191 -7.00 7.72 5.78
N VAL A 192 -6.75 7.56 7.08
CA VAL A 192 -7.00 6.29 7.79
C VAL A 192 -8.48 5.92 7.74
N PHE A 193 -9.37 6.91 7.83
CA PHE A 193 -10.81 6.71 7.69
C PHE A 193 -11.21 6.30 6.27
N LEU A 194 -10.64 6.92 5.22
CA LEU A 194 -10.88 6.48 3.84
C LEU A 194 -10.32 5.08 3.60
N ASP A 195 -9.12 4.78 4.10
CA ASP A 195 -8.53 3.44 4.01
C ASP A 195 -9.42 2.40 4.72
N LEU A 196 -10.05 2.75 5.85
CA LEU A 196 -11.05 1.93 6.56
C LEU A 196 -12.40 1.82 5.81
N VAL A 197 -12.94 2.92 5.28
CA VAL A 197 -14.21 2.92 4.54
C VAL A 197 -14.10 2.10 3.24
N PHE A 198 -12.96 2.14 2.55
CA PHE A 198 -12.69 1.25 1.42
C PHE A 198 -12.54 -0.21 1.85
N ILE A 199 -12.02 -0.49 3.04
CA ILE A 199 -12.01 -1.85 3.60
C ILE A 199 -13.45 -2.33 3.81
N TYR A 200 -14.33 -1.55 4.44
CA TYR A 200 -15.72 -1.96 4.70
C TYR A 200 -16.61 -2.05 3.45
N SER A 201 -16.41 -1.18 2.45
CA SER A 201 -17.16 -1.26 1.18
C SER A 201 -16.76 -2.47 0.32
N SER A 202 -15.64 -3.14 0.64
CA SER A 202 -15.20 -4.38 -0.04
C SER A 202 -15.82 -5.65 0.56
N TYR A 203 -16.51 -5.55 1.69
CA TYR A 203 -17.15 -6.68 2.38
C TYR A 203 -18.67 -6.75 2.17
N LEU A 204 -19.25 -5.82 1.40
CA LEU A 204 -20.70 -5.71 1.17
C LEU A 204 -21.12 -5.94 -0.30
N LEU A 205 -20.26 -6.56 -1.12
CA LEU A 205 -20.61 -7.10 -2.44
C LEU A 205 -20.00 -8.49 -2.65
#